data_AF-A0A934GKG8-F1
#
_entry.id   AF-A0A934GKG8-F1
#
_cell.length_a   1.000
_cell.length_b   1.000
_cell.length_c   1.000
_cell.angle_alpha   90.00
_cell.angle_beta   90.00
_cell.angle_gamma   90.00
#
_symmetry.space_group_name_H-M   'P 1'
#
loop_
_entity.id
_entity.type
_entity.pdbx_description
1 polymer ?
#
loop_
_entity_poly.entity_id
_entity_poly.type
_entity_poly.pdbx_seq_one_letter_code
_entity_poly.pdbx_strand_id
1 'polypeptide(L)'
;MKRLVGKPPLFVLHADDDRADASLVKTALSQNQISANLLQVSDGGEILRYLHEQSSHSADLVCPDLILLDLYMPTMDGRRCLSALKEDEFLK
;
A
#
# COMPACT_ATOMS: atom_id res chain seq x y z
N MET A 1 -15.52 22.56 8.57
CA MET A 1 -14.76 21.47 7.93
C MET A 1 -15.73 20.67 7.07
N LYS A 2 -15.53 20.62 5.75
CA LYS A 2 -16.48 19.99 4.81
C LYS A 2 -16.28 18.47 4.84
N ARG A 3 -17.32 17.74 5.23
CA ARG A 3 -17.39 16.28 5.16
C ARG A 3 -17.31 15.89 3.68
N LEU A 4 -16.31 15.11 3.28
CA LEU A 4 -16.18 14.54 1.92
C LEU A 4 -17.26 13.47 1.74
N VAL A 5 -18.52 13.89 1.55
CA VAL A 5 -19.62 12.98 1.22
C VAL A 5 -19.52 12.66 -0.27
N GLY A 6 -19.26 11.39 -0.61
CA GLY A 6 -19.42 10.86 -1.97
C GLY A 6 -18.20 10.26 -2.67
N LYS A 7 -17.01 10.22 -2.03
CA LYS A 7 -15.83 9.54 -2.62
C LYS A 7 -15.73 8.10 -2.09
N PRO A 8 -15.49 7.07 -2.93
CA PRO A 8 -15.23 5.71 -2.46
C PRO A 8 -14.03 5.69 -1.51
N PRO A 9 -13.93 4.69 -0.60
CA PRO A 9 -12.77 4.54 0.27
C PRO A 9 -11.50 4.41 -0.55
N LEU A 10 -10.42 5.08 -0.15
CA LEU A 10 -9.09 4.91 -0.75
C LEU A 10 -8.63 3.47 -0.53
N PHE A 11 -8.08 2.83 -1.55
CA PHE A 11 -7.36 1.58 -1.37
C PHE A 11 -5.88 1.86 -1.13
N VAL A 12 -5.40 1.58 0.07
CA VAL A 12 -4.02 1.84 0.49
C VAL A 12 -3.30 0.52 0.71
N LEU A 13 -2.21 0.30 -0.03
CA LEU A 13 -1.31 -0.82 0.17
C LEU A 13 -0.16 -0.36 1.07
N HIS A 14 0.00 -1.00 2.23
CA HIS A 14 0.97 -0.59 3.25
C HIS A 14 1.97 -1.70 3.55
N ALA A 15 3.25 -1.49 3.24
CA ALA A 15 4.33 -2.39 3.62
C ALA A 15 5.06 -1.88 4.85
N ASP A 16 4.94 -2.62 5.94
CA ASP A 16 5.55 -2.33 7.24
C ASP A 16 5.59 -3.63 8.07
N ASP A 17 6.79 -4.05 8.49
CA ASP A 17 7.00 -5.25 9.31
C ASP A 17 6.77 -5.00 10.80
N ASP A 18 6.71 -3.74 11.24
CA ASP A 18 6.38 -3.38 12.61
C ASP A 18 4.86 -3.22 12.78
N ARG A 19 4.29 -4.09 13.64
CA ARG A 19 2.85 -4.09 13.92
C ARG A 19 2.38 -2.84 14.67
N ALA A 20 3.25 -2.23 15.47
CA ALA A 20 2.93 -1.01 16.21
C ALA A 20 2.83 0.17 15.23
N ASP A 21 3.79 0.34 14.33
CA ASP A 21 3.80 1.42 13.34
C ASP A 21 2.62 1.28 12.36
N ALA A 22 2.34 0.07 11.89
CA ALA A 22 1.14 -0.18 11.10
C ALA A 22 -0.17 0.12 11.83
N SER A 23 -0.23 -0.14 13.14
CA SER A 23 -1.38 0.23 13.95
C SER A 23 -1.53 1.75 14.08
N LEU A 24 -0.42 2.49 14.18
CA LEU A 24 -0.42 3.96 14.20
C LEU A 24 -1.01 4.54 12.91
N VAL A 25 -0.64 3.99 11.74
CA VAL A 25 -1.22 4.40 10.44
C VAL A 25 -2.74 4.21 10.43
N LYS A 26 -3.22 3.05 10.86
CA LYS A 26 -4.66 2.75 10.94
C LYS A 26 -5.40 3.72 11.87
N THR A 27 -4.82 4.02 13.03
CA THR A 27 -5.36 4.99 13.98
C THR A 27 -5.39 6.40 13.39
N ALA A 28 -4.32 6.83 12.71
CA ALA A 28 -4.25 8.15 12.08
C ALA A 28 -5.31 8.33 10.99
N LEU A 29 -5.53 7.31 10.14
CA LEU A 29 -6.59 7.32 9.12
C LEU A 29 -7.98 7.51 9.76
N SER A 30 -8.25 6.75 10.83
CA SER A 30 -9.53 6.82 11.56
C SER A 30 -9.74 8.18 12.23
N GLN A 31 -8.74 8.70 12.93
CA GLN A 31 -8.83 9.98 13.64
C GLN A 31 -9.05 11.17 12.70
N ASN A 32 -8.52 11.10 11.48
CA ASN A 32 -8.69 12.13 10.46
C ASN A 32 -9.94 11.92 9.59
N GLN A 33 -10.78 10.93 9.90
CA GLN A 33 -11.99 10.60 9.12
C GLN A 33 -11.69 10.32 7.65
N ILE A 34 -10.52 9.74 7.37
CA ILE A 34 -10.12 9.31 6.03
C ILE A 34 -10.69 7.91 5.80
N SER A 35 -11.64 7.80 4.87
CA SER A 35 -12.19 6.50 4.47
C SER A 35 -11.16 5.77 3.61
N ALA A 36 -10.55 4.72 4.17
CA ALA A 36 -9.55 3.92 3.50
C ALA A 36 -9.69 2.42 3.83
N ASN A 37 -9.55 1.60 2.79
CA ASN A 37 -9.31 0.17 2.89
C ASN A 37 -7.78 -0.04 2.91
N LEU A 38 -7.24 -0.36 4.08
CA LEU A 38 -5.82 -0.59 4.26
C LEU A 38 -5.49 -2.08 4.12
N LEU A 39 -4.74 -2.45 3.08
CA LEU A 39 -4.12 -3.77 2.95
C LEU A 39 -2.68 -3.67 3.45
N GLN A 40 -2.39 -4.31 4.59
CA GLN A 40 -1.03 -4.36 5.12
C GLN A 40 -0.31 -5.62 4.63
N VAL A 41 0.95 -5.46 4.25
CA VAL A 41 1.94 -6.51 4.02
C VAL A 41 3.18 -6.23 4.86
N SER A 42 4.04 -7.23 5.08
CA SER A 42 5.23 -7.11 5.94
C SER A 42 6.54 -7.09 5.16
N ASP A 43 6.47 -7.12 3.84
CA ASP A 43 7.64 -7.26 2.97
C ASP A 43 7.45 -6.51 1.65
N GLY A 44 8.52 -5.87 1.17
CA GLY A 44 8.50 -5.13 -0.10
C GLY A 44 8.25 -6.01 -1.34
N GLY A 45 8.57 -7.30 -1.28
CA GLY A 45 8.30 -8.27 -2.34
C GLY A 45 6.81 -8.62 -2.45
N GLU A 46 6.07 -8.55 -1.34
CA GLU A 46 4.61 -8.73 -1.35
C GLU A 46 3.91 -7.59 -2.11
N ILE A 47 4.45 -6.36 -2.07
CA ILE A 47 3.96 -5.25 -2.90
C ILE A 47 4.15 -5.56 -4.38
N LEU A 48 5.36 -5.97 -4.78
CA LEU A 48 5.64 -6.31 -6.18
C LEU A 48 4.73 -7.42 -6.67
N ARG A 49 4.58 -8.49 -5.86
CA ARG A 49 3.68 -9.60 -6.19
C ARG A 49 2.24 -9.12 -6.36
N TYR A 50 1.73 -8.31 -5.43
CA TYR A 50 0.38 -7.77 -5.51
C TYR A 50 0.16 -7.02 -6.82
N LEU A 51 1.07 -6.11 -7.17
CA LEU A 51 0.95 -5.28 -8.37
C LEU A 51 1.11 -6.10 -9.66
N HIS A 52 2.00 -7.08 -9.70
CA HIS A 52 2.12 -7.98 -10.83
C HIS A 52 0.86 -8.83 -11.03
N GLU A 53 0.32 -9.43 -9.97
CA GLU A 53 -0.92 -10.20 -10.04
C GLU A 53 -2.10 -9.32 -10.49
N GLN A 54 -2.18 -8.10 -9.96
CA GLN A 54 -3.18 -7.11 -10.33
C GLN A 54 -3.08 -6.70 -11.82
N SER A 55 -1.85 -6.54 -12.34
CA SER A 55 -1.62 -6.21 -13.76
C SER A 55 -1.94 -7.37 -14.72
N SER A 56 -1.92 -8.62 -14.23
CA SER A 56 -2.00 -9.82 -15.07
C SER A 56 -3.40 -10.15 -15.60
N HIS A 57 -4.38 -9.24 -15.46
CA HIS A 57 -5.80 -9.37 -15.88
C HIS A 57 -6.52 -10.65 -15.42
N SER A 58 -5.88 -11.45 -14.58
CA SER A 58 -6.31 -12.78 -14.13
C SER A 58 -6.81 -12.76 -12.68
N ALA A 59 -6.69 -11.61 -12.02
CA ALA A 59 -7.01 -11.45 -10.61
C ALA A 59 -7.96 -10.25 -10.42
N ASP A 60 -9.00 -10.43 -9.60
CA ASP A 60 -9.93 -9.37 -9.17
C ASP A 60 -9.27 -8.46 -8.10
N LEU A 61 -8.02 -8.05 -8.35
CA LEU A 61 -7.26 -7.18 -7.47
C LEU A 61 -7.48 -5.71 -7.86
N VAL A 62 -7.52 -4.84 -6.86
CA VAL A 62 -7.76 -3.41 -7.03
C VAL A 62 -6.41 -2.71 -7.11
N CYS A 63 -6.22 -1.84 -8.12
CA CYS A 63 -5.03 -1.00 -8.17
C CYS A 63 -5.04 -0.03 -6.97
N PRO A 64 -3.98 0.03 -6.14
CA PRO A 64 -3.94 0.92 -4.98
C PRO A 64 -3.91 2.39 -5.39
N ASP A 65 -4.69 3.22 -4.69
CA ASP A 65 -4.63 4.68 -4.80
C ASP A 65 -3.35 5.24 -4.20
N LEU A 66 -2.80 4.55 -3.20
CA LEU A 66 -1.60 4.94 -2.47
C LEU A 66 -0.84 3.70 -2.00
N ILE A 67 0.48 3.75 -2.16
CA ILE A 67 1.41 2.81 -1.51
C ILE A 67 2.12 3.55 -0.37
N LEU A 68 1.95 3.05 0.85
CA LEU A 68 2.76 3.43 2.00
C LEU A 68 3.85 2.36 2.16
N LEU A 69 5.11 2.78 2.13
CA LEU A 69 6.25 1.86 2.09
C LEU A 69 7.26 2.25 3.15
N ASP A 70 7.40 1.40 4.17
CA ASP A 70 8.53 1.51 5.09
C ASP A 70 9.84 1.23 4.34
N LEU A 71 10.90 1.95 4.70
CA LEU A 71 12.21 1.85 4.05
C LEU A 71 13.12 0.80 4.69
N TYR A 72 12.79 0.32 5.89
CA TYR A 72 13.65 -0.50 6.74
C TYR A 72 12.97 -1.81 7.17
N MET A 73 12.71 -2.68 6.20
CA MET A 73 12.21 -4.04 6.45
C MET A 73 13.34 -5.10 6.37
N PRO A 74 13.26 -6.20 7.13
CA PRO A 74 14.34 -7.19 7.27
C PRO A 74 14.56 -8.08 6.05
N THR A 75 13.54 -8.33 5.23
CA THR A 75 13.59 -9.25 4.08
C THR A 75 13.86 -8.48 2.78
N MET A 76 12.82 -7.91 2.16
CA MET A 76 12.96 -6.96 1.06
C MET A 76 12.74 -5.57 1.60
N ASP A 77 13.83 -4.84 1.76
CA ASP A 77 13.78 -3.44 2.19
C ASP A 77 12.99 -2.57 1.19
N GLY A 78 12.37 -1.49 1.68
CA GLY A 78 11.55 -0.62 0.86
C GLY A 78 12.33 0.14 -0.22
N ARG A 79 13.65 0.29 -0.07
CA ARG A 79 14.46 0.95 -1.12
C ARG A 79 14.59 0.05 -2.35
N ARG A 80 14.82 -1.24 -2.15
CA ARG A 80 14.83 -2.25 -3.22
C ARG A 80 13.45 -2.37 -3.86
N CYS A 81 12.39 -2.38 -3.07
CA CYS A 81 11.01 -2.34 -3.58
C CYS A 81 10.77 -1.12 -4.46
N LEU A 82 11.13 0.08 -3.99
CA LEU A 82 10.96 1.31 -4.76
C LEU A 82 11.81 1.32 -6.04
N SER A 83 13.04 0.79 -6.01
CA SER A 83 13.88 0.68 -7.22
C SER A 83 13.23 -0.24 -8.24
N ALA A 84 12.79 -1.43 -7.82
CA ALA A 84 12.11 -2.39 -8.69
C ALA A 84 10.83 -1.78 -9.31
N LEU A 85 9.99 -1.12 -8.51
CA LEU A 85 8.80 -0.41 -9.01
C LEU A 85 9.14 0.66 -10.06
N LYS A 86 10.25 1.37 -9.87
CA LYS A 86 10.72 2.41 -10.80
C LYS A 86 11.47 1.86 -12.01
N GLU A 87 11.84 0.59 -12.03
CA GLU A 87 12.51 -0.04 -13.16
C GLU A 87 11.52 -0.80 -14.04
N ASP A 88 10.43 -1.29 -13.45
CA ASP A 88 9.38 -2.03 -14.14
C ASP A 88 8.57 -1.14 -15.09
N GLU A 89 8.64 -1.43 -16.39
CA GLU A 89 7.89 -0.72 -17.44
C GLU A 89 6.39 -0.99 -17.41
N PHE A 90 5.95 -2.10 -16.80
CA PHE A 90 4.53 -2.45 -16.66
C PHE A 90 3.87 -1.80 -15.45
N LEU A 91 4.66 -1.32 -14.47
CA LEU A 91 4.18 -0.64 -13.27
C LEU A 91 4.41 0.88 -13.29
N LYS A 92 4.99 1.40 -14.38
CA LYS A 92 5.16 2.85 -14.65
C LYS A 92 3.94 3.51 -15.27
#